data_AF-A0A2V6QCS4-F1
#
_entry.id   AF-A0A2V6QCS4-F1
#
_cell.length_a   1.000
_cell.length_b   1.000
_cell.length_c   1.000
_cell.angle_alpha   90.00
_cell.angle_beta   90.00
_cell.angle_gamma   90.00
#
_symmetry.space_group_name_H-M   'P 1'
#
loop_
_entity.id
_entity.type
_entity.pdbx_description
1 polymer ?
#
loop_
_entity_poly.entity_id
_entity_poly.type
_entity_poly.pdbx_seq_one_letter_code
_entity_poly.pdbx_strand_id
1 'polypeptide(L)'
;MKKAVAERYRNIDFSRARRGPVIKPEPGKTKISIRLDNGVLQYFRDVVDKAGGGNYQTLINDALLEHVHRRSTLDVVRQVVREELASYGAGRTSNARMHRAARSARPHRPAT
;
A
#
# COMPACT_ATOMS: atom_id res chain seq x y z
N MET A 1 14.77 32.84 -36.03
CA MET A 1 13.74 32.72 -34.96
C MET A 1 12.46 33.40 -35.43
N LYS A 2 11.39 32.67 -35.71
CA LYS A 2 10.10 33.25 -36.16
C LYS A 2 9.34 33.72 -34.92
N LYS A 3 9.09 35.03 -34.79
CA LYS A 3 8.28 35.61 -33.71
C LYS A 3 6.82 35.20 -33.90
N ALA A 4 6.25 34.47 -32.96
CA ALA A 4 4.81 34.22 -32.91
C ALA A 4 4.11 35.55 -32.56
N VAL A 5 3.29 36.04 -33.47
CA VAL A 5 2.48 37.26 -33.27
C VAL A 5 1.40 36.92 -32.24
N ALA A 6 1.39 37.63 -31.11
CA ALA A 6 0.31 37.51 -30.14
C ALA A 6 -1.02 37.83 -30.83
N GLU A 7 -2.00 36.94 -30.70
CA GLU A 7 -3.33 37.16 -31.27
C GLU A 7 -3.93 38.48 -30.73
N ARG A 8 -4.57 39.24 -31.63
CA ARG A 8 -5.29 40.47 -31.27
C ARG A 8 -6.38 40.15 -30.24
N TYR A 9 -6.56 41.06 -29.29
CA TYR A 9 -7.52 41.00 -28.20
C TYR A 9 -8.89 40.52 -28.70
N ARG A 10 -9.32 39.32 -28.28
CA ARG A 10 -10.65 38.78 -28.60
C ARG A 10 -11.63 39.23 -27.53
N ASN A 11 -12.69 39.93 -27.92
CA ASN A 11 -13.81 40.23 -27.04
C ASN A 11 -14.61 38.92 -26.85
N ILE A 12 -14.27 38.18 -25.80
CA ILE A 12 -14.97 36.95 -25.44
C ILE A 12 -16.12 37.32 -24.52
N ASP A 13 -17.35 37.11 -24.99
CA ASP A 13 -18.56 37.31 -24.20
C ASP A 13 -18.73 36.17 -23.17
N PHE A 14 -18.55 36.50 -21.89
CA PHE A 14 -18.71 35.58 -20.77
C PHE A 14 -20.12 35.60 -20.15
N SER A 15 -21.11 36.27 -20.78
CA SER A 15 -22.48 36.37 -20.27
C SER A 15 -23.15 35.03 -19.95
N ARG A 16 -22.77 33.97 -20.67
CA ARG A 16 -23.26 32.58 -20.48
C ARG A 16 -22.27 31.66 -19.75
N ALA A 17 -21.14 32.18 -19.27
CA ALA A 17 -20.15 31.38 -18.57
C ALA A 17 -20.67 30.97 -17.18
N ARG A 18 -20.62 29.67 -16.87
CA ARG A 18 -20.90 29.17 -15.52
C ARG A 18 -19.61 29.02 -14.74
N ARG A 19 -19.59 29.48 -13.49
CA ARG A 19 -18.49 29.24 -12.56
C ARG A 19 -18.48 27.76 -12.18
N GLY A 20 -17.41 27.07 -12.53
CA GLY A 20 -17.22 25.67 -12.18
C GLY A 20 -15.83 25.20 -12.57
N PRO A 21 -15.34 24.10 -11.96
CA PRO A 21 -14.11 23.48 -12.40
C PRO A 21 -14.24 23.07 -13.88
N VAL A 22 -13.33 23.55 -14.71
CA VAL A 22 -13.26 23.21 -16.15
C VAL A 22 -12.97 21.71 -16.34
N ILE A 23 -12.29 21.11 -15.37
CA ILE A 23 -11.88 19.70 -15.39
C ILE A 23 -12.71 18.97 -14.33
N LYS A 24 -13.52 18.01 -14.78
CA LYS A 24 -14.23 17.10 -13.87
C LYS A 24 -13.18 16.24 -13.13
N PRO A 25 -13.35 15.98 -11.82
CA PRO A 25 -12.49 15.02 -11.13
C PRO A 25 -12.52 13.69 -11.87
N GLU A 26 -11.37 13.04 -12.05
CA GLU A 26 -11.34 11.70 -12.62
C GLU A 26 -12.18 10.75 -11.74
N PRO A 27 -13.03 9.91 -12.36
CA PRO A 27 -13.85 8.96 -11.61
C PRO A 27 -12.96 8.05 -10.75
N GLY A 28 -13.34 7.85 -9.48
CA GLY A 28 -12.60 7.02 -8.53
C GLY A 28 -11.51 7.74 -7.71
N LYS A 29 -11.23 9.03 -7.97
CA LYS A 29 -10.31 9.84 -7.17
C LYS A 29 -11.05 10.90 -6.37
N THR A 30 -10.88 10.88 -5.05
CA THR A 30 -11.47 11.88 -4.15
C THR A 30 -10.48 13.00 -3.87
N LYS A 31 -10.85 14.25 -4.17
CA LYS A 31 -10.04 15.41 -3.76
C LYS A 31 -10.11 15.56 -2.25
N ILE A 32 -8.97 15.44 -1.59
CA ILE A 32 -8.82 15.66 -0.15
C ILE A 32 -7.88 16.84 0.11
N SER A 33 -8.06 17.51 1.24
CA SER A 33 -7.14 18.53 1.74
C SER A 33 -6.34 17.93 2.88
N ILE A 34 -5.09 17.54 2.62
CA ILE A 34 -4.18 16.96 3.60
C ILE A 34 -2.89 17.78 3.67
N ARG A 35 -2.24 17.76 4.84
CA ARG A 35 -0.88 18.28 5.00
C ARG A 35 0.11 17.16 4.67
N LEU A 36 1.07 17.45 3.81
CA LEU A 36 2.20 16.58 3.49
C LEU A 36 3.48 17.31 3.86
N ASP A 37 4.51 16.53 4.20
CA ASP A 37 5.83 17.07 4.48
C ASP A 37 6.42 17.76 3.24
N ASN A 38 7.11 18.89 3.45
CA ASN A 38 7.67 19.67 2.36
C ASN A 38 8.77 18.92 1.61
N GLY A 39 9.55 18.09 2.31
CA GLY A 39 10.58 17.24 1.70
C GLY A 39 9.97 16.19 0.78
N VAL A 40 8.83 15.61 1.16
CA VAL A 40 8.07 14.68 0.30
C VAL A 40 7.58 15.40 -0.96
N LEU A 41 6.98 16.59 -0.81
CA LEU A 41 6.52 17.38 -1.96
C LEU A 41 7.68 17.76 -2.88
N GLN A 42 8.82 18.17 -2.33
CA GLN A 42 9.98 18.55 -3.11
C GLN A 42 10.56 17.36 -3.88
N TYR A 43 10.71 16.22 -3.21
CA TYR A 43 11.21 15.00 -3.83
C TYR A 43 10.39 14.59 -5.06
N PHE A 44 9.06 14.53 -4.93
CA PHE A 44 8.20 14.13 -6.05
C PHE A 44 8.14 15.18 -7.17
N ARG A 45 8.32 16.48 -6.85
CA ARG A 45 8.49 17.51 -7.88
C ARG A 45 9.77 17.29 -8.68
N ASP A 46 10.89 17.10 -7.99
CA ASP A 46 12.19 16.88 -8.63
C ASP A 46 12.18 15.63 -9.53
N VAL A 47 11.50 14.56 -9.11
CA VAL A 47 11.35 13.33 -9.91
C VAL A 47 10.58 13.60 -11.20
N VAL A 48 9.48 14.35 -11.13
CA VAL A 48 8.66 14.71 -12.30
C VAL A 48 9.39 15.65 -13.23
N ASP A 49 10.09 16.65 -12.68
CA ASP A 49 10.85 17.62 -13.45
C ASP A 49 11.98 16.93 -14.23
N LYS A 50 12.66 15.96 -13.61
CA LYS A 50 13.67 15.12 -14.27
C LYS A 50 13.09 14.23 -15.36
N ALA A 51 11.85 13.77 -15.22
CA ALA A 51 11.16 12.94 -16.20
C ALA A 51 10.60 13.74 -17.41
N GLY A 52 10.78 15.06 -17.43
CA GLY A 52 10.27 15.91 -18.52
C GLY A 52 8.85 16.42 -18.29
N GLY A 53 8.39 16.44 -17.03
CA GLY A 53 7.06 16.90 -16.64
C GLY A 53 6.10 15.77 -16.27
N GLY A 54 4.95 16.13 -15.70
CA GLY A 54 3.98 15.17 -15.18
C GLY A 54 3.23 15.68 -13.95
N ASN A 55 2.40 14.83 -13.35
CA ASN A 55 1.66 15.15 -12.14
C ASN A 55 2.29 14.48 -10.92
N TYR A 56 2.95 15.28 -10.08
CA TYR A 56 3.54 14.79 -8.82
C TYR A 56 2.49 14.17 -7.88
N GLN A 57 1.22 14.59 -7.97
CA GLN A 57 0.14 14.00 -7.19
C GLN A 57 -0.12 12.54 -7.57
N THR A 58 0.04 12.20 -8.85
CA THR A 58 -0.09 10.82 -9.33
C THR A 58 0.99 9.93 -8.71
N LEU A 59 2.25 10.38 -8.74
CA LEU A 59 3.36 9.62 -8.14
C LEU A 59 3.20 9.43 -6.63
N ILE A 60 2.73 10.47 -5.92
CA ILE A 60 2.41 10.36 -4.50
C ILE A 60 1.34 9.29 -4.28
N ASN A 61 0.28 9.30 -5.08
CA ASN A 61 -0.80 8.33 -4.95
C ASN A 61 -0.33 6.90 -5.25
N ASP A 62 0.49 6.71 -6.28
CA ASP A 62 1.02 5.39 -6.67
C ASP A 62 1.94 4.84 -5.56
N ALA A 63 2.78 5.68 -4.96
CA ALA A 63 3.62 5.30 -3.82
C ALA A 63 2.79 4.90 -2.59
N LEU A 64 1.70 5.62 -2.30
CA LEU A 64 0.77 5.27 -1.22
C LEU A 64 0.08 3.93 -1.51
N LEU A 65 -0.34 3.70 -2.75
CA LEU A 65 -0.99 2.46 -3.16
C LEU A 65 -0.02 1.26 -3.05
N GLU A 66 1.23 1.43 -3.48
CA GLU A 66 2.27 0.42 -3.33
C GLU A 66 2.51 0.08 -1.86
N HIS A 67 2.52 1.08 -0.97
CA HIS A 67 2.67 0.85 0.46
C HIS A 67 1.52 0.01 1.03
N VAL A 68 0.28 0.25 0.60
CA VAL A 68 -0.88 -0.55 1.00
C VAL A 68 -0.74 -1.99 0.49
N HIS A 69 -0.37 -2.19 -0.77
CA HIS A 69 -0.17 -3.53 -1.35
C HIS A 69 0.99 -4.30 -0.72
N ARG A 70 2.06 -3.61 -0.32
CA ARG A 70 3.19 -4.25 0.37
C ARG A 70 2.77 -4.75 1.75
N ARG A 71 1.96 -3.96 2.47
CA ARG A 71 1.45 -4.34 3.78
C ARG A 71 0.56 -5.59 3.68
N SER A 72 -0.35 -5.63 2.70
CA SER A 72 -1.19 -6.82 2.48
C SER A 72 -0.36 -8.05 2.12
N THR A 73 0.68 -7.91 1.31
CA THR A 73 1.56 -9.03 0.93
C THR A 73 2.31 -9.60 2.14
N LEU A 74 2.85 -8.75 3.01
CA LEU A 74 3.53 -9.20 4.23
C LEU A 74 2.60 -9.91 5.21
N ASP A 75 1.36 -9.44 5.32
CA ASP A 75 0.36 -10.07 6.18
C ASP A 75 -0.05 -11.44 5.64
N VAL A 76 -0.20 -11.58 4.31
CA VAL A 76 -0.41 -12.88 3.65
C VAL A 76 0.76 -13.82 3.89
N VAL A 77 2.00 -13.36 3.70
CA VAL A 77 3.20 -14.20 3.94
C VAL A 77 3.28 -14.64 5.40
N ARG A 78 3.00 -13.75 6.36
CA ARG A 78 2.97 -14.10 7.79
C ARG A 78 1.89 -15.13 8.11
N GLN A 79 0.72 -15.01 7.48
CA GLN A 79 -0.37 -15.96 7.65
C GLN A 79 0.03 -17.35 7.15
N VAL A 80 0.54 -17.45 5.92
CA VAL A 80 1.00 -18.71 5.32
C VAL A 80 2.10 -19.35 6.18
N VAL A 81 3.10 -18.57 6.60
CA VAL A 81 4.19 -19.09 7.45
C VAL A 81 3.66 -19.62 8.79
N ARG A 82 2.66 -18.97 9.40
CA ARG A 82 2.04 -19.45 10.64
C ARG A 82 1.26 -20.74 10.42
N GLU A 83 0.52 -20.86 9.32
CA GLU A 83 -0.25 -22.07 8.98
C GLU A 83 0.66 -23.27 8.73
N GLU A 84 1.76 -23.07 7.99
CA GLU A 84 2.77 -24.10 7.79
C GLU A 84 3.39 -24.53 9.12
N LEU A 85 3.88 -23.58 9.93
CA LEU A 85 4.51 -23.89 11.23
C LEU A 85 3.53 -24.53 12.23
N ALA A 86 2.25 -24.16 12.21
CA ALA A 86 1.21 -24.79 13.03
C ALA A 86 0.97 -26.25 12.63
N SER A 87 0.98 -26.55 11.33
CA SER A 87 0.87 -27.91 10.81
C SER A 87 2.05 -28.79 11.24
N TYR A 88 3.27 -28.25 11.28
CA TYR A 88 4.43 -28.97 11.82
C TYR A 88 4.43 -29.08 13.35
N GLY A 89 3.85 -28.11 14.07
CA GLY A 89 3.78 -28.09 15.54
C GLY A 89 2.79 -29.10 16.13
N ALA A 90 1.67 -29.37 15.44
CA ALA A 90 0.66 -30.33 15.88
C ALA A 90 1.18 -31.78 15.95
N GLY A 91 2.17 -32.14 15.11
CA GLY A 91 2.83 -33.45 15.15
C GLY A 91 3.82 -33.63 16.31
N ARG A 92 4.33 -32.55 16.90
CA ARG A 92 5.28 -32.63 18.03
C ARG A 92 4.58 -32.79 19.38
N THR A 93 3.41 -32.19 19.56
CA THR A 93 2.68 -32.21 20.84
C THR A 93 1.97 -33.56 21.09
N SER A 94 1.53 -34.23 20.03
CA SER A 94 0.98 -35.59 20.10
C SER A 94 2.06 -36.60 20.55
N ASN A 95 3.27 -36.49 20.01
CA ASN A 95 4.38 -37.39 20.32
C ASN A 95 4.94 -37.18 21.75
N ALA A 96 4.98 -35.92 22.23
CA ALA A 96 5.39 -35.60 23.59
C ALA A 96 4.42 -36.14 24.66
N ARG A 97 3.11 -36.17 24.39
CA ARG A 97 2.11 -36.78 25.29
C ARG A 97 2.23 -38.31 25.35
N MET A 98 2.48 -38.99 24.23
CA MET A 98 2.72 -40.45 24.22
C MET A 98 3.95 -40.85 25.03
N HIS A 99 5.07 -40.13 24.89
CA HIS A 99 6.30 -40.43 25.64
C HIS A 99 6.21 -40.16 27.15
N ARG A 100 5.21 -39.40 27.61
CA ARG A 100 4.97 -39.17 29.05
C ARG A 100 4.08 -40.26 29.65
N ALA A 101 3.07 -40.73 28.91
CA ALA A 101 2.18 -41.82 29.34
C ALA A 101 2.90 -43.17 29.43
N ALA A 102 3.86 -43.45 28.54
CA ALA A 102 4.63 -44.70 28.57
C ALA A 102 5.58 -44.82 29.78
N ARG A 103 5.92 -43.69 30.44
CA ARG A 103 6.81 -43.68 31.62
C ARG A 103 6.07 -43.87 32.95
N SER A 104 4.77 -43.59 33.02
CA SER A 104 3.96 -43.78 34.23
C SER A 104 3.41 -45.21 34.38
N ALA A 105 3.61 -46.09 33.38
CA ALA A 105 3.06 -47.44 33.36
C ALA A 105 4.10 -48.55 33.62
N ARG A 106 5.12 -48.30 34.46
CA ARG A 106 6.00 -49.38 34.95
C ARG A 106 5.33 -50.08 36.14
N PRO A 107 5.06 -51.40 36.08
CA PRO A 107 4.48 -52.09 37.22
C PRO A 107 5.56 -52.31 38.28
N HIS A 108 5.25 -51.93 39.53
CA HIS A 108 6.03 -52.30 40.70
C HIS A 108 6.02 -53.83 40.84
N ARG A 109 7.21 -54.45 40.83
CA ARG A 109 7.39 -55.86 41.18
C ARG A 109 7.11 -56.05 42.68
N PRO A 110 6.31 -57.05 43.10
CA PRO A 110 6.12 -57.35 44.51
C PRO A 110 7.38 -58.01 45.08
N ALA A 111 7.80 -57.57 46.27
CA ALA A 111 8.88 -58.18 47.01
C ALA A 111 8.39 -59.44 47.73
N THR A 112 9.16 -60.52 47.62
CA THR A 112 9.06 -61.74 48.43
C THR A 112 9.64 -61.53 49.82
#